data_AF-A0A9E5NDQ2-F1
#
_entry.id   AF-A0A9E5NDQ2-F1
#
_cell.length_a   1.000
_cell.length_b   1.000
_cell.length_c   1.000
_cell.angle_alpha   90.00
_cell.angle_beta   90.00
_cell.angle_gamma   90.00
#
_symmetry.space_group_name_H-M   'P 1'
#
loop_
_entity.id
_entity.type
_entity.pdbx_description
1 polymer ?
#
loop_
_entity_poly.entity_id
_entity_poly.type
_entity_poly.pdbx_seq_one_letter_code
_entity_poly.pdbx_strand_id
1 'polypeptide(L)'
;EWIDLGGDQTAHVAAMQAGQIDNIYDPRAETFLALRDDPNVNVAPVASAATRVLRFRVDLEPWTDNRVRSAVKMLQNRQKIMDQAYFGEG
;
A
#
# COMPACT_ATOMS: atom_id res chain seq x y z
N GLU A 1 15.75 14.83 -13.52
CA GLU A 1 16.72 13.84 -13.01
C GLU A 1 15.99 13.01 -11.95
N TRP A 2 16.13 11.68 -11.94
CA TRP A 2 15.42 10.83 -10.97
C TRP A 2 16.28 10.64 -9.73
N ILE A 3 15.79 11.08 -8.57
CA ILE A 3 16.49 10.94 -7.28
C ILE A 3 15.87 9.76 -6.53
N ASP A 4 16.64 8.70 -6.32
CA ASP A 4 16.25 7.54 -5.50
C ASP A 4 16.68 7.76 -4.05
N LEU A 5 15.70 8.00 -3.16
CA LEU A 5 15.93 8.18 -1.72
C LEU A 5 15.90 6.83 -0.95
N GLY A 6 15.86 5.70 -1.66
CA GLY A 6 15.81 4.36 -1.06
C GLY A 6 14.44 4.06 -0.44
N GLY A 7 14.44 3.13 0.54
CA GLY A 7 13.21 2.59 1.14
C GLY A 7 12.58 3.42 2.26
N ASP A 8 13.19 4.56 2.65
CA ASP A 8 12.71 5.43 3.72
C ASP A 8 11.63 6.40 3.22
N GLN A 9 10.38 6.12 3.59
CA GLN A 9 9.22 6.92 3.20
C GLN A 9 9.27 8.35 3.77
N THR A 10 9.92 8.54 4.91
CA THR A 10 10.03 9.84 5.58
C THR A 10 10.91 10.81 4.79
N ALA A 11 11.97 10.29 4.17
CA ALA A 11 12.85 11.05 3.30
C ALA A 11 12.11 11.55 2.04
N HIS A 12 11.27 10.70 1.43
CA HIS A 12 10.46 11.08 0.26
C HIS A 12 9.44 12.18 0.58
N VAL A 13 8.75 12.10 1.72
CA VAL A 13 7.80 13.15 2.15
C VAL A 13 8.52 14.48 2.34
N ALA A 14 9.63 14.49 3.07
CA ALA A 14 10.40 15.71 3.31
C ALA A 14 10.97 16.31 2.01
N ALA A 15 11.49 15.48 1.11
CA ALA A 15 12.01 15.91 -0.18
C ALA A 15 10.92 16.51 -1.07
N MET A 16 9.73 15.91 -1.10
CA MET A 16 8.56 16.45 -1.83
C MET A 16 8.15 17.82 -1.26
N GLN A 17 8.01 17.94 0.06
CA GLN A 17 7.65 19.20 0.71
C GLN A 17 8.72 20.29 0.56
N ALA A 18 9.99 19.90 0.46
CA ALA A 18 11.10 20.81 0.19
C ALA A 18 11.24 21.16 -1.30
N GLY A 19 10.42 20.59 -2.20
CA GLY A 19 10.51 20.80 -3.65
C GLY A 19 11.77 20.21 -4.29
N GLN A 20 12.39 19.22 -3.64
CA GLN A 20 13.61 18.55 -4.14
C GLN A 20 13.29 17.44 -5.15
N ILE A 21 12.08 16.90 -5.10
CA ILE A 21 11.55 15.91 -6.04
C ILE A 21 10.18 16.36 -6.51
N ASP A 22 9.84 16.02 -7.75
CA ASP A 22 8.57 16.44 -8.38
C ASP A 22 7.49 15.36 -8.29
N ASN A 23 7.85 14.10 -8.02
CA ASN A 23 6.91 12.99 -8.00
C ASN A 23 7.31 11.85 -7.06
N ILE A 24 6.30 11.14 -6.55
CA ILE A 24 6.43 9.86 -5.84
C ILE A 24 5.51 8.87 -6.56
N TYR A 25 6.06 7.72 -6.93
CA TYR A 25 5.31 6.63 -7.57
C TYR A 25 4.98 5.54 -6.54
N ASP A 26 3.74 5.03 -6.58
CA ASP A 26 3.23 3.98 -5.67
C ASP A 26 3.55 4.27 -4.18
N PRO A 27 3.14 5.44 -3.65
CA PRO A 27 3.37 5.79 -2.25
C PRO A 27 2.69 4.78 -1.33
N ARG A 28 3.28 4.49 -0.16
CA ARG A 28 2.57 3.71 0.87
C ARG A 28 1.49 4.57 1.52
N ALA A 29 0.59 3.92 2.25
CA ALA A 29 -0.52 4.57 2.92
C ALA A 29 -0.06 5.71 3.84
N GLU A 30 1.09 5.56 4.51
CA GLU A 30 1.66 6.59 5.38
C GLU A 30 2.09 7.84 4.61
N THR A 31 2.75 7.69 3.45
CA THR A 31 3.13 8.80 2.58
C THR A 31 1.90 9.46 1.96
N PHE A 32 0.89 8.69 1.56
CA PHE A 32 -0.40 9.23 1.12
C PHE A 32 -1.04 10.09 2.22
N LEU A 33 -1.16 9.57 3.45
CA LEU A 33 -1.73 10.32 4.57
C LEU A 33 -0.96 11.60 4.90
N ALA A 34 0.36 11.57 4.76
CA ALA A 34 1.21 12.74 5.04
C ALA A 34 1.08 13.86 4.00
N LEU A 35 0.75 13.53 2.74
CA LEU A 35 0.77 14.48 1.62
C LEU A 35 -0.61 14.82 1.04
N ARG A 36 -1.65 14.02 1.29
CA ARG A 36 -2.97 14.19 0.63
C ARG A 36 -3.65 15.54 0.87
N ASP A 37 -3.34 16.19 2.00
CA ASP A 37 -3.92 17.46 2.41
C ASP A 37 -2.96 18.65 2.14
N ASP A 38 -1.79 18.41 1.54
CA ASP A 38 -0.84 19.45 1.17
C ASP A 38 -1.33 20.21 -0.09
N PRO A 39 -1.54 21.53 -0.02
CA PRO A 39 -2.07 22.31 -1.14
C PRO A 39 -1.13 22.38 -2.36
N ASN A 40 0.14 22.01 -2.21
CA ASN A 40 1.12 22.02 -3.29
C ASN A 40 1.30 20.64 -3.95
N VAL A 41 0.64 19.60 -3.45
CA VAL A 41 0.76 18.24 -3.96
C VAL A 41 -0.55 17.80 -4.59
N ASN A 42 -0.47 17.25 -5.79
CA ASN A 42 -1.61 16.62 -6.44
C ASN A 42 -1.54 15.10 -6.27
N VAL A 43 -2.55 14.50 -5.65
CA VAL A 43 -2.70 13.04 -5.57
C VAL A 43 -3.59 12.57 -6.70
N ALA A 44 -3.02 11.83 -7.65
CA ALA A 44 -3.74 11.27 -8.79
C ALA A 44 -4.02 9.77 -8.56
N PRO A 45 -5.28 9.34 -8.38
CA PRO A 45 -5.62 7.93 -8.30
C PRO A 45 -5.49 7.29 -9.69
N VAL A 46 -4.79 6.16 -9.77
CA VAL A 46 -4.58 5.41 -11.02
C VAL A 46 -4.92 3.95 -10.79
N ALA A 47 -5.87 3.44 -11.57
CA ALA A 47 -6.18 2.01 -11.58
C ALA A 47 -4.96 1.22 -12.08
N SER A 48 -4.41 0.37 -11.22
CA SER A 48 -3.27 -0.48 -11.54
C SER A 48 -3.71 -1.92 -11.85
N ALA A 49 -2.81 -2.70 -12.46
CA ALA A 49 -2.98 -4.14 -12.59
C ALA A 49 -2.52 -4.91 -11.32
N ALA A 50 -2.19 -4.21 -10.23
CA ALA A 50 -1.70 -4.83 -9.01
C ALA A 50 -2.84 -5.49 -8.22
N THR A 51 -2.55 -6.61 -7.56
CA THR A 51 -3.50 -7.25 -6.64
C THR A 51 -2.77 -7.67 -5.38
N ARG A 52 -3.28 -7.27 -4.23
CA ARG A 52 -2.77 -7.69 -2.92
C ARG A 52 -3.40 -9.04 -2.57
N VAL A 53 -2.56 -10.04 -2.29
CA VAL A 53 -3.01 -11.41 -1.98
C VAL A 53 -2.27 -11.96 -0.78
N LEU A 54 -3.01 -12.66 0.08
CA LEU A 54 -2.44 -13.54 1.09
C LEU A 54 -2.06 -14.87 0.41
N ARG A 55 -0.80 -15.28 0.54
CA ARG A 55 -0.29 -16.55 0.00
C ARG A 55 0.02 -17.50 1.16
N PHE A 56 -0.31 -18.77 0.96
CA PHE A 56 -0.03 -19.83 1.94
C PHE A 56 1.02 -20.79 1.39
N ARG A 57 1.90 -21.28 2.26
CA ARG A 57 2.81 -22.40 1.97
C ARG A 57 2.05 -23.71 2.07
N VAL A 58 1.33 -24.07 1.01
CA VAL A 58 0.42 -25.22 0.98
C VAL A 58 1.10 -26.58 1.16
N ASP A 59 2.43 -26.60 1.17
CA ASP A 59 3.28 -27.75 1.46
C ASP A 59 3.60 -27.91 2.95
N LEU A 60 3.19 -26.98 3.81
CA LEU A 60 3.43 -27.01 5.25
C LEU A 60 2.12 -27.05 6.04
N GLU A 61 2.09 -27.83 7.12
CA GLU A 61 0.97 -27.82 8.07
C GLU A 61 0.84 -26.45 8.76
N PRO A 62 -0.39 -25.94 9.02
CA PRO A 62 -1.70 -26.55 8.74
C PRO A 62 -2.25 -26.19 7.34
N TRP A 63 -1.43 -25.60 6.47
CA TRP A 63 -1.87 -25.04 5.20
C TRP A 63 -2.04 -26.07 4.09
N THR A 64 -1.66 -27.33 4.31
CA THR A 64 -1.97 -28.47 3.43
C THR A 64 -3.48 -28.67 3.30
N ASP A 65 -4.24 -28.50 4.40
CA ASP A 65 -5.69 -28.61 4.44
C ASP A 65 -6.41 -27.40 3.80
N ASN A 66 -7.13 -27.65 2.70
CA ASN A 66 -7.89 -26.61 2.00
C ASN A 66 -9.01 -25.98 2.85
N ARG A 67 -9.55 -26.73 3.83
CA ARG A 67 -10.59 -26.22 4.74
C ARG A 67 -10.04 -25.11 5.62
N VAL A 68 -8.79 -25.25 6.09
CA VAL A 68 -8.09 -24.22 6.87
C VAL A 68 -7.91 -22.96 6.04
N ARG A 69 -7.41 -23.07 4.80
CA ARG A 69 -7.23 -21.91 3.91
C ARG A 69 -8.56 -21.22 3.55
N SER A 70 -9.61 -22.02 3.33
CA SER A 70 -10.96 -21.51 3.04
C SER A 70 -11.53 -20.76 4.23
N ALA A 71 -11.36 -21.28 5.45
CA ALA A 71 -11.76 -20.61 6.67
C ALA A 71 -11.06 -19.24 6.81
N VAL A 72 -9.74 -19.17 6.59
CA VAL A 72 -9.02 -17.88 6.62
C VAL A 72 -9.57 -16.90 5.57
N LYS A 73 -9.91 -17.36 4.37
CA LYS A 73 -10.51 -16.51 3.33
C LYS A 73 -11.84 -15.88 3.77
N MET A 74 -12.64 -16.61 4.56
CA MET A 74 -13.93 -16.16 5.11
C MET A 74 -13.76 -15.19 6.29
N LEU A 75 -12.68 -15.30 7.07
CA LEU A 75 -12.38 -14.37 8.16
C LEU A 75 -11.99 -12.97 7.68
N GLN A 76 -11.56 -12.84 6.41
CA GLN A 76 -11.17 -11.57 5.84
C GLN A 76 -12.38 -10.69 5.48
N ASN A 77 -12.64 -9.68 6.30
CA ASN A 77 -13.52 -8.56 5.89
C ASN A 77 -12.75 -7.62 4.96
N ARG A 78 -12.97 -7.77 3.65
CA ARG A 78 -12.26 -7.02 2.61
C ARG A 78 -12.51 -5.52 2.66
N GLN A 79 -13.75 -5.11 2.94
CA GLN A 79 -14.09 -3.69 3.04
C GLN A 79 -13.36 -3.05 4.24
N LYS A 80 -13.42 -3.70 5.40
CA LYS A 80 -12.72 -3.21 6.59
C LYS A 80 -11.19 -3.12 6.39
N ILE A 81 -10.60 -4.09 5.67
CA ILE A 81 -9.18 -4.04 5.31
C ILE A 81 -8.90 -2.83 4.40
N MET A 82 -9.72 -2.63 3.37
CA MET A 82 -9.61 -1.48 2.46
C MET A 82 -9.68 -0.15 3.22
N ASP A 83 -10.68 0.00 4.09
CA ASP A 83 -10.93 1.23 4.82
C ASP A 83 -9.83 1.53 5.86
N GLN A 84 -9.30 0.50 6.52
CA GLN A 84 -8.38 0.70 7.65
C GLN A 84 -6.90 0.63 7.26
N ALA A 85 -6.53 -0.26 6.34
CA ALA A 85 -5.13 -0.44 5.93
C ALA A 85 -4.77 0.43 4.73
N TYR A 86 -5.73 0.69 3.84
CA TYR A 86 -5.53 1.46 2.62
C TYR A 86 -6.28 2.79 2.59
N PHE A 87 -7.06 3.10 3.63
CA PHE A 87 -7.83 4.35 3.74
C PHE A 87 -8.76 4.62 2.56
N GLY A 88 -9.23 3.55 1.89
CA GLY A 88 -10.07 3.63 0.69
C GLY A 88 -9.32 3.67 -0.65
N GLU A 89 -7.98 3.66 -0.64
CA GLU A 89 -7.12 3.91 -1.81
C GLU A 89 -6.39 2.64 -2.34
N GLY A 90 -6.95 1.45 -2.11
CA GLY A 90 -6.29 0.15 -2.40
C GLY A 90 -6.79 -0.62 -3.61
#